data_AF-A0A5Q4GJ05-F1
#
_entry.id   AF-A0A5Q4GJ05-F1
#
_cell.length_a   1.000
_cell.length_b   1.000
_cell.length_c   1.000
_cell.angle_alpha   90.00
_cell.angle_beta   90.00
_cell.angle_gamma   90.00
#
_symmetry.space_group_name_H-M   'P 1'
#
loop_
_entity.id
_entity.type
_entity.pdbx_description
1 polymer ?
#
loop_
_entity_poly.entity_id
_entity_poly.type
_entity_poly.pdbx_seq_one_letter_code
_entity_poly.pdbx_strand_id
1 'polypeptide(L)'
;MDQVKVILRALSKHIFWIGCGVIMLVSMFSWYTARSSLKNEFDENLGKIKTSFGSANTLRTKPAPPNEHSNAQMDRLLDEALQKVVEAWQTQFSHQETILRWPGELGSDFVNAVRPLKPIELKVPFPTPQPQELKVDFRQRYANYVERLLPRLAVLINSRWAPGRGAMGGMSDVDGMGMGPMGSPGMSPARPGAGTARPGTGTASRTAEKPPLVEWPSGDQARLLGSHFDWSGQPDQAPTTLQLLYAQEDLWVLTALMYIIRNTNEGAESRHEAVVKTIESILIGPSAVGRAGQITRLGGAAGMGGMGGMGMEGSMDEYGGYGDEYGGYGEEGGGMMGGGMMGGGMMGGGMGGSMMGNGMEGDDMMGARSPASRDPANFRYVDNEYTPLPAQRLRDAMAAGSPEDAFLVVAKRMPVRLRLLVDQRRIHRLLAQFGNSALPVEIRQVRVNPPTGGGGMGGGFDEEGGGLGGG
;
A
#
# COMPACT_ATOMS: atom_id res chain seq x y z
N MET A 1 -63.44 56.61 35.49
CA MET A 1 -63.03 57.79 34.70
C MET A 1 -62.84 59.06 35.53
N ASP A 2 -63.40 59.17 36.75
CA ASP A 2 -63.19 60.36 37.61
C ASP A 2 -61.79 60.46 38.24
N GLN A 3 -61.12 59.33 38.51
CA GLN A 3 -59.75 59.39 39.03
C GLN A 3 -58.75 59.96 38.03
N VAL A 4 -59.01 59.79 36.72
CA VAL A 4 -58.18 60.40 35.66
C VAL A 4 -58.32 61.92 35.67
N LYS A 5 -59.50 62.49 35.97
CA LYS A 5 -59.71 63.95 36.07
C LYS A 5 -59.10 64.55 37.34
N VAL A 6 -59.11 63.81 38.45
CA VAL A 6 -58.46 64.25 39.71
C VAL A 6 -56.94 64.23 39.57
N ILE A 7 -56.40 63.16 38.98
CA ILE A 7 -54.98 63.08 38.62
C ILE A 7 -54.64 64.15 37.58
N LEU A 8 -55.50 64.44 36.60
CA LEU A 8 -55.30 65.54 35.64
C LEU A 8 -55.34 66.93 36.28
N ARG A 9 -56.16 67.18 37.32
CA ARG A 9 -56.17 68.46 38.05
C ARG A 9 -54.95 68.63 38.95
N ALA A 10 -54.41 67.54 39.49
CA ALA A 10 -53.15 67.56 40.23
C ALA A 10 -51.96 67.70 39.26
N LEU A 11 -51.97 67.00 38.12
CA LEU A 11 -51.00 67.16 37.04
C LEU A 11 -51.09 68.53 36.38
N SER A 12 -52.27 69.16 36.24
CA SER A 12 -52.37 70.50 35.64
C SER A 12 -51.69 71.57 36.48
N LYS A 13 -51.57 71.37 37.80
CA LYS A 13 -50.81 72.28 38.68
C LYS A 13 -49.30 72.13 38.50
N HIS A 14 -48.82 70.98 38.02
CA HIS A 14 -47.39 70.69 37.85
C HIS A 14 -46.99 70.38 36.40
N ILE A 15 -47.88 70.58 35.43
CA ILE A 15 -47.66 70.27 34.00
C ILE A 15 -46.47 71.04 33.44
N PHE A 16 -46.28 72.28 33.91
CA PHE A 16 -45.11 73.09 33.57
C PHE A 16 -43.80 72.43 34.03
N TRP A 17 -43.73 71.99 35.29
CA TRP A 17 -42.54 71.36 35.86
C TRP A 17 -42.26 69.97 35.28
N ILE A 18 -43.31 69.19 35.02
CA ILE A 18 -43.20 67.88 34.35
C ILE A 18 -42.72 68.07 32.91
N GLY A 19 -43.26 69.06 32.18
CA GLY A 19 -42.82 69.41 30.83
C GLY A 19 -41.34 69.81 30.77
N CYS A 20 -40.87 70.65 31.70
CA CYS A 20 -39.45 71.00 31.81
C CYS A 20 -38.57 69.78 32.08
N GLY A 21 -39.01 68.85 32.95
CA GLY A 21 -38.30 67.61 33.22
C GLY A 21 -38.17 66.70 31.99
N VAL A 22 -39.26 66.56 31.23
CA VAL A 22 -39.27 65.76 29.99
C VAL A 22 -38.36 66.39 28.92
N ILE A 23 -38.38 67.71 28.74
CA ILE A 23 -37.52 68.40 27.78
C ILE A 23 -36.04 68.23 28.16
N MET A 24 -35.69 68.29 29.44
CA MET A 24 -34.32 68.04 29.90
C MET A 24 -33.88 66.60 29.59
N LEU A 25 -34.73 65.60 29.86
CA LEU A 25 -34.42 64.20 29.58
C LEU A 25 -34.26 63.94 28.08
N VAL A 26 -35.13 64.49 27.23
CA VAL A 26 -35.02 64.36 25.77
C VAL A 26 -33.76 65.05 25.26
N SER A 27 -33.40 66.21 25.81
CA SER A 27 -32.18 66.94 25.43
C SER A 27 -30.91 66.19 25.85
N MET A 28 -30.88 65.63 27.06
CA MET A 28 -29.78 64.77 27.53
C MET A 28 -29.67 63.48 26.70
N PHE A 29 -30.81 62.86 26.36
CA PHE A 29 -30.83 61.66 25.54
C PHE A 29 -30.29 61.95 24.14
N SER A 30 -30.76 63.03 23.49
CA SER A 30 -30.28 63.46 22.18
C SER A 30 -28.77 63.74 22.19
N TRP A 31 -28.29 64.48 23.20
CA TRP A 31 -26.85 64.73 23.39
C TRP A 31 -26.06 63.43 23.60
N TYR A 32 -26.56 62.52 24.43
CA TYR A 32 -25.91 61.24 24.69
C TYR A 32 -25.84 60.38 23.42
N THR A 33 -26.91 60.32 22.63
CA THR A 33 -26.92 59.58 21.36
C THR A 33 -25.96 60.18 20.33
N ALA A 34 -25.93 61.51 20.20
CA ALA A 34 -25.01 62.19 19.28
C ALA A 34 -23.54 62.05 19.73
N ARG A 35 -23.29 62.10 21.04
CA ARG A 35 -21.94 61.88 21.59
C ARG A 35 -21.48 60.44 21.40
N SER A 36 -22.37 59.47 21.59
CA SER A 36 -22.08 58.05 21.42
C SER A 36 -21.78 57.72 19.95
N SER A 37 -22.58 58.25 19.00
CA SER A 37 -22.33 58.03 17.57
C SER A 37 -21.00 58.63 17.12
N LEU A 38 -20.68 59.86 17.54
CA LEU A 38 -19.40 60.50 17.23
C LEU A 38 -18.21 59.76 17.82
N LYS A 39 -18.33 59.23 19.05
CA LYS A 39 -17.28 58.43 19.67
C LYS A 39 -17.08 57.10 18.94
N ASN A 40 -18.16 56.44 18.53
CA ASN A 40 -18.07 55.19 17.76
C ASN A 40 -17.41 55.42 16.39
N GLU A 41 -17.79 56.47 15.67
CA GLU A 41 -17.15 56.83 14.40
C GLU A 41 -15.67 57.19 14.60
N PHE A 42 -15.33 57.88 15.68
CA PHE A 42 -13.95 58.22 16.01
C PHE A 42 -13.13 56.96 16.33
N ASP A 43 -13.64 56.06 17.17
CA ASP A 43 -12.96 54.82 17.54
C ASP A 43 -12.83 53.87 16.32
N GLU A 44 -13.83 53.84 15.43
CA GLU A 44 -13.78 53.08 14.17
C GLU A 44 -12.74 53.66 13.21
N ASN A 45 -12.71 54.98 13.00
CA ASN A 45 -11.73 55.64 12.15
C ASN A 45 -10.31 55.52 12.74
N LEU A 46 -10.16 55.65 14.05
CA LEU A 46 -8.89 55.42 14.75
C LEU A 46 -8.43 53.96 14.61
N GLY A 47 -9.35 53.00 14.68
CA GLY A 47 -9.10 51.60 14.40
C GLY A 47 -8.62 51.37 12.97
N LYS A 48 -9.32 51.93 11.97
CA LYS A 48 -8.92 51.87 10.55
C LYS A 48 -7.55 52.48 10.30
N ILE A 49 -7.27 53.64 10.90
CA ILE A 49 -5.96 54.30 10.79
C ILE A 49 -4.87 53.43 11.42
N LYS A 50 -5.07 52.91 12.64
CA LYS A 50 -4.12 52.02 13.30
C LYS A 50 -3.86 50.74 12.49
N THR A 51 -4.90 50.14 11.92
CA THR A 51 -4.78 48.97 11.03
C THR A 51 -3.97 49.31 9.78
N SER A 52 -4.26 50.44 9.12
CA SER A 52 -3.50 50.89 7.95
C SER A 52 -2.02 51.16 8.28
N PHE A 53 -1.73 51.78 9.42
CA PHE A 53 -0.35 51.99 9.89
C PHE A 53 0.35 50.67 10.27
N GLY A 54 -0.37 49.74 10.91
CA GLY A 54 0.14 48.40 11.23
C GLY A 54 0.49 47.60 9.96
N SER A 55 -0.38 47.64 8.95
CA SER A 55 -0.15 47.04 7.63
C SER A 55 1.06 47.67 6.94
N ALA A 56 1.17 49.00 6.94
CA ALA A 56 2.30 49.71 6.36
C ALA A 56 3.64 49.38 7.07
N ASN A 57 3.64 49.26 8.40
CA ASN A 57 4.83 48.91 9.16
C ASN A 57 5.25 47.44 8.95
N THR A 58 4.29 46.55 8.74
CA THR A 58 4.52 45.15 8.36
C THR A 58 5.11 45.02 6.95
N LEU A 59 4.69 45.88 6.02
CA LEU A 59 5.25 45.94 4.66
C LEU A 59 6.67 46.55 4.67
N ARG A 60 6.94 47.50 5.57
CA ARG A 60 8.28 48.13 5.72
C ARG A 60 9.34 47.19 6.29
N THR A 61 8.94 46.18 7.05
CA THR A 61 9.84 45.21 7.69
C THR A 61 10.15 44.00 6.81
N LYS A 62 9.43 43.81 5.69
CA LYS A 62 9.73 42.77 4.69
C LYS A 62 10.59 43.35 3.57
N PRO A 63 11.82 42.86 3.34
CA PRO A 63 12.60 43.25 2.17
C PRO A 63 11.87 42.74 0.91
N ALA A 64 11.36 43.66 0.10
CA ALA A 64 10.50 43.41 -1.08
C ALA A 64 9.12 42.79 -0.77
N PRO A 65 8.11 43.59 -0.37
CA PRO A 65 6.74 43.10 -0.31
C PRO A 65 6.27 42.66 -1.72
N PRO A 66 5.48 41.58 -1.85
CA PRO A 66 4.97 41.15 -3.15
C PRO A 66 4.15 42.29 -3.77
N ASN A 67 4.69 42.93 -4.80
CA ASN A 67 3.93 43.87 -5.62
C ASN A 67 3.17 43.06 -6.68
N GLU A 68 2.10 43.62 -7.26
CA GLU A 68 1.28 42.94 -8.28
C GLU A 68 2.13 42.39 -9.42
N HIS A 69 3.18 43.12 -9.80
CA HIS A 69 4.15 42.67 -10.80
C HIS A 69 4.90 41.39 -10.36
N SER A 70 5.32 41.28 -9.10
CA SER A 70 6.01 40.08 -8.58
C SER A 70 5.08 38.88 -8.49
N ASN A 71 3.81 39.08 -8.12
CA ASN A 71 2.81 38.01 -8.15
C ASN A 71 2.56 37.53 -9.58
N ALA A 72 2.38 38.45 -10.53
CA ALA A 72 2.20 38.10 -11.94
C ALA A 72 3.41 37.38 -12.54
N GLN A 73 4.64 37.74 -12.14
CA GLN A 73 5.84 36.99 -12.54
C GLN A 73 5.91 35.61 -11.88
N MET A 74 5.51 35.49 -10.61
CA MET A 74 5.43 34.19 -9.94
C MET A 74 4.39 33.27 -10.57
N ASP A 75 3.21 33.80 -10.90
CA ASP A 75 2.16 33.06 -11.62
C ASP A 75 2.69 32.58 -12.97
N ARG A 76 3.41 33.43 -13.71
CA ARG A 76 4.06 33.05 -14.97
C ARG A 76 5.09 31.93 -14.79
N LEU A 77 5.93 32.00 -13.75
CA LEU A 77 6.91 30.95 -13.45
C LEU A 77 6.23 29.64 -13.01
N LEU A 78 5.12 29.73 -12.27
CA LEU A 78 4.29 28.58 -11.91
C LEU A 78 3.67 27.94 -13.15
N ASP A 79 3.08 28.74 -14.05
CA ASP A 79 2.52 28.26 -15.31
C ASP A 79 3.58 27.58 -16.19
N GLU A 80 4.77 28.16 -16.29
CA GLU A 80 5.90 27.56 -17.02
C GLU A 80 6.33 26.23 -16.39
N ALA A 81 6.40 26.17 -15.04
CA ALA A 81 6.72 24.94 -14.33
C ALA A 81 5.64 23.86 -14.53
N LEU A 82 4.36 24.23 -14.48
CA LEU A 82 3.23 23.33 -14.74
C LEU A 82 3.28 22.78 -16.17
N GLN A 83 3.57 23.62 -17.16
CA GLN A 83 3.73 23.19 -18.56
C GLN A 83 4.87 22.18 -18.71
N LYS A 84 6.02 22.45 -18.10
CA LYS A 84 7.16 21.49 -18.11
C LYS A 84 6.81 20.17 -17.44
N VAL A 85 6.04 20.19 -16.34
CA VAL A 85 5.56 18.97 -15.69
C VAL A 85 4.64 18.18 -16.62
N VAL A 86 3.69 18.85 -17.30
CA VAL A 86 2.80 18.21 -18.27
C VAL A 86 3.59 17.61 -19.44
N GLU A 87 4.56 18.34 -19.99
CA GLU A 87 5.42 17.88 -21.07
C GLU A 87 6.26 16.65 -20.65
N ALA A 88 6.80 16.66 -19.43
CA ALA A 88 7.52 15.51 -18.88
C ALA A 88 6.62 14.27 -18.78
N TRP A 89 5.38 14.43 -18.29
CA TRP A 89 4.41 13.33 -18.24
C TRP A 89 4.00 12.84 -19.62
N GLN A 90 3.79 13.73 -20.58
CA GLN A 90 3.46 13.37 -21.97
C GLN A 90 4.62 12.62 -22.65
N THR A 91 5.85 13.05 -22.41
CA THR A 91 7.06 12.36 -22.90
C THR A 91 7.13 10.95 -22.30
N GLN A 92 6.91 10.83 -21.00
CA GLN A 92 6.92 9.54 -20.30
C GLN A 92 5.80 8.62 -20.79
N PHE A 93 4.60 9.14 -21.01
CA PHE A 93 3.46 8.40 -21.57
C PHE A 93 3.75 7.91 -22.99
N SER A 94 4.26 8.79 -23.86
CA SER A 94 4.60 8.45 -25.24
C SER A 94 5.65 7.34 -25.30
N HIS A 95 6.66 7.39 -24.42
CA HIS A 95 7.64 6.31 -24.31
C HIS A 95 6.99 5.01 -23.85
N GLN A 96 6.12 5.05 -22.83
CA GLN A 96 5.41 3.85 -22.36
C GLN A 96 4.49 3.25 -23.42
N GLU A 97 3.82 4.03 -24.27
CA GLU A 97 3.01 3.50 -25.39
C GLU A 97 3.84 2.72 -26.42
N THR A 98 5.15 3.00 -26.54
CA THR A 98 6.02 2.20 -27.41
C THR A 98 6.31 0.81 -26.84
N ILE A 99 6.27 0.66 -25.51
CA ILE A 99 6.65 -0.56 -24.78
C ILE A 99 5.42 -1.39 -24.39
N LEU A 100 4.37 -0.75 -23.87
CA LEU A 100 3.13 -1.35 -23.37
C LEU A 100 2.16 -1.69 -24.51
N ARG A 101 2.69 -2.39 -25.51
CA ARG A 101 1.96 -2.82 -26.70
C ARG A 101 1.42 -4.23 -26.52
N TRP A 102 0.26 -4.46 -27.13
CA TRP A 102 -0.28 -5.80 -27.24
C TRP A 102 0.57 -6.62 -28.22
N PRO A 103 0.89 -7.88 -27.88
CA PRO A 103 1.66 -8.76 -28.75
C PRO A 103 0.99 -8.97 -30.11
N GLY A 104 1.76 -8.85 -31.20
CA GLY A 104 1.25 -9.10 -32.56
C GLY A 104 0.79 -10.54 -32.80
N GLU A 105 1.34 -11.51 -32.05
CA GLU A 105 0.96 -12.93 -32.08
C GLU A 105 -0.52 -13.18 -31.70
N LEU A 106 -1.17 -12.22 -31.03
CA LEU A 106 -2.58 -12.33 -30.64
C LEU A 106 -3.55 -12.01 -31.78
N GLY A 107 -3.07 -11.43 -32.89
CA GLY A 107 -3.89 -11.03 -34.03
C GLY A 107 -4.49 -9.63 -33.91
N SER A 108 -4.71 -8.96 -35.05
CA SER A 108 -5.26 -7.61 -35.09
C SER A 108 -6.72 -7.53 -34.63
N ASP A 109 -7.48 -8.61 -34.84
CA ASP A 109 -8.86 -8.81 -34.33
C ASP A 109 -8.91 -8.69 -32.81
N PHE A 110 -8.01 -9.38 -32.12
CA PHE A 110 -7.88 -9.33 -30.67
C PHE A 110 -7.47 -7.93 -30.21
N VAL A 111 -6.42 -7.36 -30.81
CA VAL A 111 -5.88 -6.04 -30.43
C VAL A 111 -6.94 -4.94 -30.57
N ASN A 112 -7.76 -5.00 -31.63
CA ASN A 112 -8.85 -4.05 -31.84
C ASN A 112 -9.97 -4.20 -30.80
N ALA A 113 -10.18 -5.40 -30.24
CA ALA A 113 -11.17 -5.63 -29.20
C ALA A 113 -10.70 -5.14 -27.83
N VAL A 114 -9.41 -5.26 -27.49
CA VAL A 114 -8.89 -4.89 -26.16
C VAL A 114 -8.47 -3.42 -26.06
N ARG A 115 -8.06 -2.78 -27.17
CA ARG A 115 -7.58 -1.39 -27.16
C ARG A 115 -8.61 -0.38 -26.59
N PRO A 116 -9.92 -0.47 -26.92
CA PRO A 116 -10.93 0.45 -26.40
C PRO A 116 -11.23 0.28 -24.90
N LEU A 117 -10.75 -0.79 -24.28
CA LEU A 117 -11.01 -1.12 -22.86
C LEU A 117 -10.07 -0.37 -21.90
N LYS A 118 -9.18 0.50 -22.40
CA LYS A 118 -8.36 1.40 -21.57
C LYS A 118 -9.06 2.75 -21.40
N PRO A 119 -9.06 3.36 -20.19
CA PRO A 119 -8.56 2.83 -18.92
C PRO A 119 -9.44 1.70 -18.36
N ILE A 120 -8.80 0.63 -17.85
CA ILE A 120 -9.47 -0.61 -17.42
C ILE A 120 -10.54 -0.31 -16.37
N GLU A 121 -10.16 0.49 -15.39
CA GLU A 121 -10.95 0.83 -14.20
C GLU A 121 -12.24 1.60 -14.51
N LEU A 122 -12.30 2.29 -15.65
CA LEU A 122 -13.46 3.06 -16.10
C LEU A 122 -14.30 2.33 -17.15
N LYS A 123 -13.70 1.42 -17.92
CA LYS A 123 -14.33 0.77 -19.07
C LYS A 123 -14.80 -0.65 -18.77
N VAL A 124 -14.21 -1.31 -17.78
CA VAL A 124 -14.52 -2.70 -17.43
C VAL A 124 -14.91 -2.77 -15.95
N PRO A 125 -16.22 -2.88 -15.63
CA PRO A 125 -16.68 -2.99 -14.26
C PRO A 125 -16.31 -4.34 -13.67
N PHE A 126 -16.28 -4.39 -12.34
CA PHE A 126 -16.12 -5.61 -11.56
C PHE A 126 -17.37 -5.82 -10.67
N PRO A 127 -17.99 -7.02 -10.67
CA PRO A 127 -17.76 -8.12 -11.61
C PRO A 127 -18.15 -7.73 -13.04
N THR A 128 -17.42 -8.24 -14.04
CA THR A 128 -17.68 -7.92 -15.45
C THR A 128 -18.95 -8.66 -15.92
N PRO A 129 -19.99 -7.96 -16.40
CA PRO A 129 -21.18 -8.60 -16.93
C PRO A 129 -20.86 -9.42 -18.17
N GLN A 130 -21.54 -10.57 -18.37
CA GLN A 130 -21.34 -11.44 -19.54
C GLN A 130 -21.38 -10.71 -20.90
N PRO A 131 -22.26 -9.72 -21.16
CA PRO A 131 -22.26 -9.00 -22.43
C PRO A 131 -21.02 -8.13 -22.67
N GLN A 132 -20.28 -7.77 -21.61
CA GLN A 132 -19.05 -6.98 -21.68
C GLN A 132 -17.80 -7.86 -21.66
N GLU A 133 -17.95 -9.17 -21.46
CA GLU A 133 -16.87 -10.13 -21.58
C GLU A 133 -16.43 -10.25 -23.05
N LEU A 134 -15.12 -10.27 -23.26
CA LEU A 134 -14.51 -10.67 -24.51
C LEU A 134 -14.93 -12.11 -24.86
N LYS A 135 -15.02 -12.35 -26.17
CA LYS A 135 -15.28 -13.68 -26.72
C LYS A 135 -14.35 -14.71 -26.09
N VAL A 136 -14.90 -15.89 -25.77
CA VAL A 136 -14.17 -17.01 -25.17
C VAL A 136 -12.90 -17.32 -25.99
N ASP A 137 -12.99 -17.36 -27.31
CA ASP A 137 -11.86 -17.61 -28.22
C ASP A 137 -10.70 -16.61 -28.02
N PHE A 138 -11.00 -15.34 -27.73
CA PHE A 138 -9.97 -14.33 -27.45
C PHE A 138 -9.31 -14.59 -26.09
N ARG A 139 -10.10 -14.95 -25.07
CA ARG A 139 -9.60 -15.24 -23.72
C ARG A 139 -8.75 -16.51 -23.70
N GLN A 140 -9.15 -17.55 -24.43
CA GLN A 140 -8.37 -18.79 -24.62
C GLN A 140 -7.11 -18.56 -25.44
N ARG A 141 -7.20 -17.81 -26.56
CA ARG A 141 -6.02 -17.45 -27.36
C ARG A 141 -4.98 -16.71 -26.52
N TYR A 142 -5.43 -15.79 -25.66
CA TYR A 142 -4.57 -15.10 -24.71
C TYR A 142 -3.94 -16.07 -23.70
N ALA A 143 -4.72 -16.97 -23.10
CA ALA A 143 -4.18 -17.96 -22.16
C ALA A 143 -3.07 -18.81 -22.79
N ASN A 144 -3.30 -19.33 -24.00
CA ASN A 144 -2.32 -20.10 -24.78
C ASN A 144 -1.08 -19.26 -25.16
N TYR A 145 -1.25 -17.95 -25.38
CA TYR A 145 -0.13 -17.05 -25.59
C TYR A 145 0.73 -16.93 -24.34
N VAL A 146 0.13 -16.73 -23.17
CA VAL A 146 0.85 -16.61 -21.89
C VAL A 146 1.61 -17.89 -21.57
N GLU A 147 0.98 -19.05 -21.75
CA GLU A 147 1.61 -20.36 -21.52
C GLU A 147 2.87 -20.55 -22.37
N ARG A 148 2.89 -20.04 -23.61
CA ARG A 148 4.06 -20.08 -24.50
C ARG A 148 5.08 -18.98 -24.20
N LEU A 149 4.65 -17.84 -23.66
CA LEU A 149 5.52 -16.70 -23.38
C LEU A 149 6.37 -16.92 -22.12
N LEU A 150 5.79 -17.44 -21.04
CA LEU A 150 6.51 -17.62 -19.76
C LEU A 150 7.81 -18.44 -19.91
N PRO A 151 7.83 -19.59 -20.64
CA PRO A 151 9.07 -20.29 -20.93
C PRO A 151 10.08 -19.45 -21.72
N ARG A 152 9.63 -18.66 -22.71
CA ARG A 152 10.51 -17.78 -23.50
C ARG A 152 11.16 -16.70 -22.63
N LEU A 153 10.43 -16.17 -21.64
CA LEU A 153 10.97 -15.22 -20.67
C LEU A 153 12.04 -15.83 -19.77
N ALA A 154 11.89 -17.10 -19.35
CA ALA A 154 12.96 -17.78 -18.61
C ALA A 154 14.19 -18.04 -19.48
N VAL A 155 14.00 -18.42 -20.75
CA VAL A 155 15.10 -18.61 -21.70
C VAL A 155 15.87 -17.31 -21.95
N LEU A 156 15.19 -16.16 -21.91
CA LEU A 156 15.81 -14.83 -22.09
C LEU A 156 16.96 -14.57 -21.09
N ILE A 157 16.87 -15.11 -19.88
CA ILE A 157 17.89 -14.99 -18.84
C ILE A 157 18.78 -16.24 -18.71
N ASN A 158 18.74 -17.15 -19.69
CA ASN A 158 19.40 -18.46 -19.65
C ASN A 158 18.99 -19.28 -18.41
N SER A 159 17.71 -19.23 -18.06
CA SER A 159 17.09 -20.03 -17.00
C SER A 159 16.20 -21.13 -17.59
N ARG A 160 15.84 -22.10 -16.76
CA ARG A 160 14.91 -23.19 -17.13
C ARG A 160 13.54 -22.90 -16.57
N TRP A 161 12.53 -22.90 -17.43
CA TRP A 161 11.13 -22.89 -17.03
C TRP A 161 10.66 -24.32 -16.74
N ALA A 162 10.36 -24.59 -15.48
CA ALA A 162 9.81 -25.84 -14.98
C ALA A 162 9.08 -25.54 -13.66
N PRO A 163 7.94 -24.84 -13.69
CA PRO A 163 7.09 -24.71 -12.51
C PRO A 163 6.75 -26.13 -12.06
N GLY A 164 7.06 -26.47 -10.81
CA GLY A 164 6.95 -27.85 -10.34
C GLY A 164 5.53 -28.36 -10.58
N ARG A 165 5.39 -29.55 -11.19
CA ARG A 165 4.12 -30.30 -11.19
C ARG A 165 3.85 -30.76 -9.76
N GLY A 166 3.41 -29.85 -8.91
CA GLY A 166 2.98 -30.11 -7.55
C GLY A 166 1.83 -29.17 -7.24
N ALA A 167 0.63 -29.74 -7.17
CA ALA A 167 -0.65 -29.07 -6.86
C ALA A 167 -1.38 -28.34 -8.01
N MET A 168 -1.45 -28.94 -9.20
CA MET A 168 -2.66 -28.85 -10.03
C MET A 168 -3.21 -30.27 -10.19
N GLY A 169 -4.48 -30.45 -9.85
CA GLY A 169 -5.08 -31.75 -9.59
C GLY A 169 -5.25 -32.66 -10.80
N GLY A 170 -5.29 -33.96 -10.50
CA GLY A 170 -6.26 -34.89 -11.09
C GLY A 170 -5.95 -35.49 -12.45
N MET A 171 -5.26 -36.64 -12.42
CA MET A 171 -5.39 -37.77 -13.36
C MET A 171 -5.31 -37.49 -14.87
N SER A 172 -4.19 -37.89 -15.47
CA SER A 172 -4.18 -38.99 -16.45
C SER A 172 -2.74 -39.27 -16.90
N ASP A 173 -2.00 -39.97 -16.07
CA ASP A 173 -0.86 -40.80 -16.49
C ASP A 173 -0.74 -41.94 -15.46
N VAL A 174 -1.81 -42.76 -15.38
CA VAL A 174 -1.67 -44.10 -14.80
C VAL A 174 -1.06 -44.94 -15.92
N ASP A 175 0.26 -45.01 -15.85
CA ASP A 175 1.07 -46.08 -16.42
C ASP A 175 0.29 -47.40 -16.38
N GLY A 176 0.30 -48.09 -17.52
CA GLY A 176 -0.34 -49.37 -17.72
C GLY A 176 0.06 -50.40 -16.65
N MET A 177 -0.70 -50.43 -15.57
CA MET A 177 -0.76 -51.57 -14.67
C MET A 177 -1.73 -52.57 -15.27
N GLY A 178 -1.17 -53.49 -16.06
CA GLY A 178 -1.86 -54.67 -16.55
C GLY A 178 -2.45 -55.46 -15.40
N MET A 179 -3.76 -55.35 -15.23
CA MET A 179 -4.58 -56.25 -14.42
C MET A 179 -4.54 -57.65 -15.04
N GLY A 180 -3.62 -58.49 -14.57
CA GLY A 180 -3.66 -59.93 -14.80
C GLY A 180 -4.68 -60.59 -13.86
N PRO A 181 -5.56 -61.47 -14.35
CA PRO A 181 -6.55 -62.14 -13.51
C PRO A 181 -5.88 -63.18 -12.59
N MET A 182 -6.10 -63.04 -11.28
CA MET A 182 -5.83 -64.10 -10.30
C MET A 182 -6.88 -65.20 -10.44
N GLY A 183 -6.43 -66.47 -10.48
CA GLY A 183 -7.27 -67.60 -10.07
C GLY A 183 -6.99 -68.90 -10.82
N SER A 184 -6.00 -69.68 -10.36
CA SER A 184 -6.05 -71.16 -10.34
C SER A 184 -4.84 -71.73 -9.57
N PRO A 185 -5.04 -72.61 -8.58
CA PRO A 185 -3.95 -73.26 -7.85
C PRO A 185 -3.59 -74.59 -8.50
N GLY A 186 -2.30 -74.83 -8.75
CA GLY A 186 -1.85 -76.11 -9.30
C GLY A 186 -0.34 -76.33 -9.25
N MET A 187 0.05 -77.28 -8.40
CA MET A 187 1.24 -78.17 -8.44
C MET A 187 2.63 -77.63 -8.86
N SER A 188 3.59 -77.82 -7.95
CA SER A 188 5.06 -77.86 -8.10
C SER A 188 5.55 -78.92 -9.15
N PRO A 189 6.87 -79.11 -9.46
CA PRO A 189 8.08 -78.57 -8.83
C PRO A 189 9.29 -78.18 -9.74
N ALA A 190 10.24 -77.49 -9.10
CA ALA A 190 11.71 -77.52 -9.29
C ALA A 190 12.33 -77.48 -10.71
N ARG A 191 13.09 -76.40 -10.97
CA ARG A 191 14.37 -76.49 -11.70
C ARG A 191 15.27 -75.27 -11.44
N PRO A 192 16.53 -75.45 -10.99
CA PRO A 192 17.50 -74.38 -10.85
C PRO A 192 18.41 -74.30 -12.09
N GLY A 193 18.77 -73.09 -12.51
CA GLY A 193 20.03 -72.88 -13.23
C GLY A 193 20.02 -71.88 -14.38
N ALA A 194 21.20 -71.27 -14.51
CA ALA A 194 21.77 -70.60 -15.68
C ALA A 194 21.33 -69.15 -15.93
N GLY A 195 22.17 -68.23 -15.42
CA GLY A 195 22.25 -66.88 -15.93
C GLY A 195 22.69 -66.84 -17.38
N THR A 196 22.09 -65.91 -18.12
CA THR A 196 22.62 -65.39 -19.37
C THR A 196 22.43 -63.89 -19.33
N ALA A 197 23.52 -63.20 -19.02
CA ALA A 197 23.65 -61.77 -19.25
C ALA A 197 23.41 -61.50 -20.74
N ARG A 198 22.39 -60.70 -21.05
CA ARG A 198 22.18 -60.15 -22.39
C ARG A 198 22.76 -58.75 -22.40
N PRO A 199 23.86 -58.49 -23.13
CA PRO A 199 24.43 -57.16 -23.25
C PRO A 199 23.66 -56.38 -24.31
N GLY A 200 23.34 -55.12 -23.99
CA GLY A 200 22.91 -54.15 -24.99
C GLY A 200 21.62 -53.44 -24.64
N THR A 201 21.77 -52.26 -24.06
CA THR A 201 21.17 -51.04 -24.61
C THR A 201 22.05 -49.88 -24.17
N GLY A 202 22.54 -49.14 -25.16
CA GLY A 202 23.49 -48.05 -24.97
C GLY A 202 23.01 -47.07 -23.92
N THR A 203 23.91 -46.76 -22.99
CA THR A 203 23.91 -45.50 -22.27
C THR A 203 23.86 -44.40 -23.32
N ALA A 204 22.64 -43.92 -23.60
CA ALA A 204 22.44 -42.62 -24.18
C ALA A 204 23.20 -41.65 -23.27
N SER A 205 24.35 -41.19 -23.75
CA SER A 205 25.06 -40.06 -23.21
C SER A 205 24.03 -38.95 -23.11
N ARG A 206 23.51 -38.71 -21.90
CA ARG A 206 22.81 -37.47 -21.58
C ARG A 206 23.85 -36.41 -21.85
N THR A 207 23.77 -35.75 -22.99
CA THR A 207 24.51 -34.52 -23.27
C THR A 207 24.32 -33.68 -22.02
N ALA A 208 25.38 -33.48 -21.24
CA ALA A 208 25.32 -32.75 -20.00
C ALA A 208 24.88 -31.33 -20.37
N GLU A 209 23.58 -31.06 -20.25
CA GLU A 209 23.03 -29.74 -20.55
C GLU A 209 23.79 -28.74 -19.68
N LYS A 210 24.33 -27.70 -20.33
CA LYS A 210 25.05 -26.64 -19.66
C LYS A 210 24.14 -26.10 -18.54
N PRO A 211 24.61 -26.02 -17.29
CA PRO A 211 23.78 -25.53 -16.19
C PRO A 211 23.30 -24.10 -16.50
N PRO A 212 22.07 -23.74 -16.07
CA PRO A 212 21.51 -22.43 -16.36
C PRO A 212 22.42 -21.32 -15.82
N LEU A 213 22.50 -20.22 -16.58
CA LEU A 213 23.25 -19.03 -16.16
C LEU A 213 22.62 -18.41 -14.92
N VAL A 214 21.28 -18.34 -14.91
CA VAL A 214 20.47 -17.84 -13.81
C VAL A 214 19.55 -18.95 -13.32
N GLU A 215 19.72 -19.34 -12.07
CA GLU A 215 18.84 -20.30 -11.43
C GLU A 215 17.54 -19.62 -11.00
N TRP A 216 16.40 -20.20 -11.37
CA TRP A 216 15.08 -19.74 -10.94
C TRP A 216 14.32 -20.94 -10.38
N PRO A 217 14.10 -21.03 -9.05
CA PRO A 217 13.48 -22.19 -8.43
C PRO A 217 12.07 -22.45 -8.97
N SER A 218 11.75 -23.73 -9.18
CA SER A 218 10.44 -24.19 -9.66
C SER A 218 9.28 -23.79 -8.76
N GLY A 219 9.52 -23.71 -7.44
CA GLY A 219 8.51 -23.24 -6.47
C GLY A 219 8.17 -21.77 -6.63
N ASP A 220 9.13 -20.93 -7.02
CA ASP A 220 8.90 -19.52 -7.31
C ASP A 220 8.08 -19.33 -8.59
N GLN A 221 8.43 -20.10 -9.63
CA GLN A 221 7.71 -20.14 -10.90
C GLN A 221 6.27 -20.61 -10.72
N ALA A 222 6.04 -21.68 -9.93
CA ALA A 222 4.71 -22.19 -9.63
C ALA A 222 3.87 -21.17 -8.84
N ARG A 223 4.48 -20.45 -7.87
CA ARG A 223 3.79 -19.39 -7.15
C ARG A 223 3.38 -18.25 -8.08
N LEU A 224 4.28 -17.79 -8.94
CA LEU A 224 3.99 -16.73 -9.92
C LEU A 224 2.85 -17.14 -10.86
N LEU A 225 2.87 -18.39 -11.33
CA LEU A 225 1.80 -18.94 -12.17
C LEU A 225 0.48 -18.95 -11.41
N GLY A 226 0.45 -19.51 -10.20
CA GLY A 226 -0.76 -19.58 -9.36
C GLY A 226 -1.34 -18.21 -8.99
N SER A 227 -0.50 -17.17 -8.83
CA SER A 227 -0.99 -15.86 -8.40
C SER A 227 -1.42 -14.93 -9.54
N HIS A 228 -0.88 -15.08 -10.75
CA HIS A 228 -1.15 -14.15 -11.86
C HIS A 228 -1.72 -14.80 -13.13
N PHE A 229 -1.47 -16.10 -13.34
CA PHE A 229 -1.67 -16.75 -14.64
C PHE A 229 -2.36 -18.12 -14.53
N ASP A 230 -2.99 -18.43 -13.39
CA ASP A 230 -3.79 -19.64 -13.22
C ASP A 230 -5.27 -19.33 -13.47
N TRP A 231 -5.77 -19.88 -14.58
CA TRP A 231 -7.17 -19.78 -14.97
C TRP A 231 -7.85 -21.14 -15.04
N SER A 232 -7.21 -22.19 -14.52
CA SER A 232 -7.72 -23.56 -14.55
C SER A 232 -9.07 -23.70 -13.81
N GLY A 233 -9.30 -22.87 -12.80
CA GLY A 233 -10.56 -22.82 -12.05
C GLY A 233 -11.70 -22.02 -12.70
N GLN A 234 -11.48 -21.40 -13.86
CA GLN A 234 -12.53 -20.68 -14.59
C GLN A 234 -13.38 -21.65 -15.43
N PRO A 235 -14.69 -21.38 -15.66
CA PRO A 235 -15.57 -22.27 -16.41
C PRO A 235 -15.04 -22.66 -17.81
N ASP A 236 -14.41 -21.71 -18.49
CA ASP A 236 -13.86 -21.90 -19.84
C ASP A 236 -12.35 -22.18 -19.85
N GLN A 237 -11.75 -22.43 -18.68
CA GLN A 237 -10.29 -22.52 -18.46
C GLN A 237 -9.52 -21.31 -19.06
N ALA A 238 -10.16 -20.15 -19.02
CA ALA A 238 -9.66 -18.91 -19.61
C ALA A 238 -9.92 -17.74 -18.66
N PRO A 239 -9.04 -16.71 -18.65
CA PRO A 239 -9.23 -15.53 -17.81
C PRO A 239 -10.55 -14.84 -18.12
N THR A 240 -11.13 -14.13 -17.16
CA THR A 240 -12.14 -13.10 -17.45
C THR A 240 -11.48 -11.93 -18.18
N THR A 241 -12.27 -11.05 -18.80
CA THR A 241 -11.75 -9.86 -19.51
C THR A 241 -10.93 -8.98 -18.58
N LEU A 242 -11.41 -8.78 -17.35
CA LEU A 242 -10.68 -8.00 -16.36
C LEU A 242 -9.36 -8.67 -15.95
N GLN A 243 -9.37 -9.98 -15.69
CA GLN A 243 -8.16 -10.75 -15.38
C GLN A 243 -7.15 -10.71 -16.53
N LEU A 244 -7.62 -10.81 -17.78
CA LEU A 244 -6.77 -10.74 -18.97
C LEU A 244 -6.04 -9.39 -19.06
N LEU A 245 -6.75 -8.28 -18.86
CA LEU A 245 -6.18 -6.93 -18.96
C LEU A 245 -5.12 -6.70 -17.87
N TYR A 246 -5.38 -7.13 -16.63
CA TYR A 246 -4.42 -7.01 -15.54
C TYR A 246 -3.25 -8.00 -15.64
N ALA A 247 -3.49 -9.24 -16.10
CA ALA A 247 -2.42 -10.19 -16.37
C ALA A 247 -1.45 -9.67 -17.44
N GLN A 248 -1.95 -8.91 -18.43
CA GLN A 248 -1.08 -8.32 -19.46
C GLN A 248 -0.14 -7.25 -18.87
N GLU A 249 -0.63 -6.44 -17.93
CA GLU A 249 0.23 -5.51 -17.19
C GLU A 249 1.30 -6.25 -16.37
N ASP A 250 0.94 -7.35 -15.72
CA ASP A 250 1.90 -8.20 -14.98
C ASP A 250 2.97 -8.77 -15.90
N LEU A 251 2.59 -9.17 -17.12
CA LEU A 251 3.53 -9.63 -18.14
C LEU A 251 4.47 -8.53 -18.63
N TRP A 252 3.99 -7.29 -18.79
CA TRP A 252 4.87 -6.18 -19.15
C TRP A 252 5.91 -5.91 -18.06
N VAL A 253 5.49 -5.92 -16.79
CA VAL A 253 6.40 -5.77 -15.65
C VAL A 253 7.39 -6.92 -15.59
N LEU A 254 6.91 -8.18 -15.62
CA LEU A 254 7.76 -9.37 -15.60
C LEU A 254 8.79 -9.34 -16.75
N THR A 255 8.36 -8.98 -17.95
CA THR A 255 9.24 -8.86 -19.13
C THR A 255 10.33 -7.83 -18.88
N ALA A 256 9.98 -6.63 -18.37
CA ALA A 256 10.97 -5.60 -18.04
C ALA A 256 12.01 -6.11 -17.02
N LEU A 257 11.56 -6.81 -15.97
CA LEU A 257 12.47 -7.41 -14.98
C LEU A 257 13.40 -8.45 -15.59
N MET A 258 12.91 -9.29 -16.51
CA MET A 258 13.76 -10.26 -17.22
C MET A 258 14.82 -9.57 -18.08
N TYR A 259 14.47 -8.47 -18.77
CA TYR A 259 15.44 -7.68 -19.54
C TYR A 259 16.49 -7.02 -18.65
N ILE A 260 16.12 -6.51 -17.47
CA ILE A 260 17.07 -5.96 -16.49
C ILE A 260 18.09 -7.03 -16.09
N ILE A 261 17.62 -8.24 -15.76
CA ILE A 261 18.50 -9.35 -15.36
C ILE A 261 19.40 -9.79 -16.53
N ARG A 262 18.83 -9.91 -17.73
CA ARG A 262 19.58 -10.24 -18.95
C ARG A 262 20.72 -9.23 -19.18
N ASN A 263 20.41 -7.94 -19.20
CA ASN A 263 21.38 -6.88 -19.46
C ASN A 263 22.43 -6.78 -18.34
N THR A 264 22.03 -7.05 -17.10
CA THR A 264 22.95 -7.11 -15.96
C THR A 264 23.99 -8.24 -16.14
N ASN A 265 23.57 -9.36 -16.72
CA ASN A 265 24.41 -10.53 -16.99
C ASN A 265 25.06 -10.53 -18.38
N GLU A 266 24.96 -9.44 -19.13
CA GLU A 266 25.55 -9.35 -20.46
C GLU A 266 27.07 -9.62 -20.41
N GLY A 267 27.53 -10.52 -21.30
CA GLY A 267 28.91 -10.98 -21.37
C GLY A 267 29.27 -12.15 -20.44
N ALA A 268 28.35 -12.63 -19.60
CA ALA A 268 28.58 -13.84 -18.80
C ALA A 268 28.25 -15.10 -19.61
N GLU A 269 29.22 -15.98 -19.81
CA GLU A 269 28.99 -17.27 -20.48
C GLU A 269 28.67 -18.38 -19.49
N SER A 270 29.00 -18.17 -18.22
CA SER A 270 28.90 -19.16 -17.17
C SER A 270 28.37 -18.55 -15.86
N ARG A 271 27.75 -19.39 -15.02
CA ARG A 271 27.11 -18.96 -13.77
C ARG A 271 28.06 -18.26 -12.79
N HIS A 272 29.36 -18.57 -12.84
CA HIS A 272 30.32 -17.94 -11.93
C HIS A 272 30.70 -16.52 -12.36
N GLU A 273 30.59 -16.20 -13.66
CA GLU A 273 30.78 -14.86 -14.23
C GLU A 273 29.52 -13.99 -14.13
N ALA A 274 28.35 -14.62 -14.04
CA ALA A 274 27.07 -13.95 -13.91
C ALA A 274 27.01 -13.07 -12.66
N VAL A 275 26.47 -11.86 -12.84
CA VAL A 275 26.25 -10.90 -11.76
C VAL A 275 25.05 -11.35 -10.93
N VAL A 276 23.92 -11.62 -11.57
CA VAL A 276 22.74 -12.25 -10.96
C VAL A 276 22.84 -13.75 -11.18
N LYS A 277 22.94 -14.53 -10.11
CA LYS A 277 23.15 -15.98 -10.16
C LYS A 277 21.87 -16.77 -9.91
N THR A 278 21.02 -16.25 -9.02
CA THR A 278 19.76 -16.89 -8.64
C THR A 278 18.68 -15.83 -8.46
N ILE A 279 17.49 -16.11 -8.96
CA ILE A 279 16.25 -15.42 -8.64
C ILE A 279 15.59 -16.20 -7.52
N GLU A 280 15.70 -15.76 -6.27
CA GLU A 280 15.06 -16.43 -5.15
C GLU A 280 13.56 -16.17 -5.12
N SER A 281 13.16 -14.92 -5.40
CA SER A 281 11.75 -14.60 -5.58
C SER A 281 11.44 -13.36 -6.39
N ILE A 282 10.41 -13.44 -7.22
CA ILE A 282 9.74 -12.30 -7.86
C ILE A 282 8.32 -12.17 -7.29
N LEU A 283 7.99 -10.98 -6.78
CA LEU A 283 6.65 -10.64 -6.31
C LEU A 283 6.18 -9.37 -7.02
N ILE A 284 4.97 -9.37 -7.53
CA ILE A 284 4.35 -8.28 -8.28
C ILE A 284 2.99 -7.95 -7.64
N GLY A 285 2.64 -6.67 -7.57
CA GLY A 285 1.34 -6.20 -7.08
C GLY A 285 1.11 -6.56 -5.60
N PRO A 286 -0.04 -7.16 -5.24
CA PRO A 286 -0.40 -7.36 -3.83
C PRO A 286 0.61 -8.23 -3.08
N SER A 287 1.24 -9.19 -3.75
CA SER A 287 2.26 -10.07 -3.17
C SER A 287 3.55 -9.33 -2.80
N ALA A 288 3.80 -8.16 -3.42
CA ALA A 288 4.99 -7.36 -3.19
C ALA A 288 4.88 -6.42 -1.98
N VAL A 289 3.68 -6.22 -1.42
CA VAL A 289 3.46 -5.30 -0.30
C VAL A 289 3.52 -6.02 1.04
N GLY A 290 4.26 -5.47 2.02
CA GLY A 290 4.48 -6.08 3.33
C GLY A 290 5.43 -7.30 3.30
N ARG A 291 6.16 -7.57 4.39
CA ARG A 291 7.26 -8.56 4.56
C ARG A 291 8.69 -8.08 4.28
N ALA A 292 8.99 -6.80 4.43
CA ALA A 292 10.37 -6.39 4.61
C ALA A 292 10.70 -6.56 6.11
N GLY A 293 11.24 -7.73 6.52
CA GLY A 293 11.55 -8.04 7.94
C GLY A 293 12.34 -6.94 8.66
N GLN A 294 12.41 -6.96 10.00
CA GLN A 294 13.10 -5.91 10.74
C GLN A 294 14.57 -5.79 10.33
N ILE A 295 15.05 -4.55 10.18
CA ILE A 295 16.47 -4.27 9.96
C ILE A 295 17.15 -4.40 11.32
N THR A 296 17.74 -5.56 11.61
CA THR A 296 18.70 -5.66 12.71
C THR A 296 19.98 -4.98 12.23
N ARG A 297 20.23 -3.75 12.71
CA ARG A 297 21.53 -3.11 12.50
C ARG A 297 22.59 -3.95 13.20
N LEU A 298 23.37 -4.70 12.42
CA LEU A 298 24.62 -5.29 12.88
C LEU A 298 25.61 -4.15 13.12
N GLY A 299 25.66 -3.66 14.37
CA GLY A 299 26.55 -2.55 14.74
C GLY A 299 26.13 -1.70 15.94
N GLY A 300 25.10 -2.08 16.70
CA GLY A 300 24.92 -1.55 18.05
C GLY A 300 25.66 -2.46 19.01
N ALA A 301 26.69 -1.95 19.68
CA ALA A 301 27.41 -2.67 20.72
C ALA A 301 26.43 -3.41 21.63
N ALA A 302 26.51 -4.74 21.61
CA ALA A 302 25.96 -5.55 22.67
C ALA A 302 26.65 -5.04 23.95
N GLY A 303 25.89 -4.31 24.76
CA GLY A 303 26.29 -3.91 26.09
C GLY A 303 26.56 -5.16 26.89
N MET A 304 27.82 -5.58 26.88
CA MET A 304 28.38 -6.44 27.90
C MET A 304 28.46 -5.64 29.19
N GLY A 305 27.89 -6.20 30.26
CA GLY A 305 28.02 -5.71 31.63
C GLY A 305 26.64 -5.41 32.21
N GLY A 306 26.13 -6.11 33.21
CA GLY A 306 26.67 -7.19 34.02
C GLY A 306 25.55 -7.51 35.01
N MET A 307 25.26 -8.79 35.20
CA MET A 307 24.49 -9.22 36.36
C MET A 307 25.36 -9.01 37.61
N GLY A 308 24.90 -8.19 38.55
CA GLY A 308 25.45 -8.15 39.90
C GLY A 308 25.21 -6.83 40.63
N GLY A 309 24.61 -6.90 41.82
CA GLY A 309 24.79 -5.87 42.84
C GLY A 309 23.51 -5.37 43.51
N MET A 310 23.19 -5.96 44.66
CA MET A 310 22.33 -5.36 45.68
C MET A 310 22.99 -4.11 46.30
N GLY A 311 22.18 -3.22 46.90
CA GLY A 311 22.61 -2.22 47.91
C GLY A 311 21.93 -0.86 47.69
N MET A 312 20.94 -0.49 48.50
CA MET A 312 21.08 0.43 49.67
C MET A 312 21.56 1.83 49.27
N GLU A 313 20.71 2.86 49.37
CA GLU A 313 20.41 3.63 50.59
C GLU A 313 21.32 4.87 50.72
N GLY A 314 20.72 5.99 51.13
CA GLY A 314 21.42 7.18 51.62
C GLY A 314 21.52 8.28 50.57
N SER A 315 20.74 9.35 50.72
CA SER A 315 21.15 10.56 51.47
C SER A 315 22.03 11.47 50.59
N MET A 316 21.94 12.78 50.56
CA MET A 316 21.18 13.80 51.28
C MET A 316 21.88 15.09 50.83
N ASP A 317 21.08 16.06 50.46
CA ASP A 317 21.29 17.49 50.65
C ASP A 317 22.31 18.34 49.87
N GLU A 318 21.78 19.55 49.62
CA GLU A 318 22.38 20.86 49.88
C GLU A 318 23.23 21.54 48.81
N TYR A 319 22.64 22.51 48.11
CA TYR A 319 22.56 23.93 48.54
C TYR A 319 21.75 24.67 47.46
N GLY A 320 20.56 25.18 47.74
CA GLY A 320 20.35 26.51 48.32
C GLY A 320 19.90 27.46 47.18
N GLY A 321 18.85 28.27 47.25
CA GLY A 321 17.93 28.61 48.31
C GLY A 321 17.27 29.93 47.87
N TYR A 322 15.99 30.08 48.20
CA TYR A 322 15.21 31.33 48.30
C TYR A 322 14.96 32.12 46.99
N GLY A 323 13.76 32.66 46.77
CA GLY A 323 12.52 32.72 47.53
C GLY A 323 11.45 33.21 46.54
N ASP A 324 10.29 32.56 46.54
CA ASP A 324 9.07 33.07 47.18
C ASP A 324 8.51 34.32 46.47
N GLU A 325 7.26 34.21 46.02
CA GLU A 325 6.12 34.71 46.81
C GLU A 325 4.89 34.86 45.89
N TYR A 326 3.88 34.00 46.13
CA TYR A 326 2.42 34.21 46.05
C TYR A 326 1.81 34.93 44.83
N GLY A 327 0.85 34.33 44.12
CA GLY A 327 -0.53 34.01 44.56
C GLY A 327 -1.50 34.94 43.78
N GLY A 328 -2.61 34.56 43.17
CA GLY A 328 -3.43 33.35 43.23
C GLY A 328 -4.84 33.74 43.70
N TYR A 329 -5.78 34.16 42.84
CA TYR A 329 -7.24 34.23 43.08
C TYR A 329 -7.93 34.22 41.69
N GLY A 330 -8.86 33.30 41.38
CA GLY A 330 -10.30 33.33 41.76
C GLY A 330 -11.07 34.01 40.60
N GLU A 331 -12.22 33.59 40.06
CA GLU A 331 -13.44 32.91 40.53
C GLU A 331 -14.26 32.71 39.22
N GLU A 332 -15.21 31.80 39.01
CA GLU A 332 -16.43 31.37 39.71
C GLU A 332 -16.76 29.98 39.12
N GLY A 333 -17.44 29.04 39.76
CA GLY A 333 -18.28 29.07 40.94
C GLY A 333 -19.21 27.85 40.86
N GLY A 334 -19.69 27.40 42.01
CA GLY A 334 -20.91 26.59 42.08
C GLY A 334 -20.72 25.14 42.52
N GLY A 335 -20.67 24.96 43.84
CA GLY A 335 -21.52 24.08 44.66
C GLY A 335 -21.80 22.64 44.23
N MET A 336 -22.06 21.70 45.14
CA MET A 336 -22.15 21.70 46.59
C MET A 336 -22.40 20.23 46.97
N MET A 337 -21.83 19.82 48.11
CA MET A 337 -22.33 18.75 49.01
C MET A 337 -22.46 17.32 48.46
N GLY A 338 -22.00 16.28 49.14
CA GLY A 338 -21.53 16.17 50.51
C GLY A 338 -21.84 14.76 51.04
N GLY A 339 -20.98 14.28 51.92
CA GLY A 339 -21.38 13.36 52.99
C GLY A 339 -21.41 11.86 52.68
N GLY A 340 -20.28 11.20 52.95
CA GLY A 340 -20.14 10.46 54.21
C GLY A 340 -20.52 8.97 54.27
N MET A 341 -19.65 8.24 54.98
CA MET A 341 -19.86 6.98 55.71
C MET A 341 -19.84 5.67 54.89
N MET A 342 -18.78 4.87 55.03
CA MET A 342 -18.52 3.85 56.08
C MET A 342 -19.15 2.50 55.73
N GLY A 343 -18.33 1.45 55.72
CA GLY A 343 -18.79 0.09 56.07
C GLY A 343 -18.33 -1.04 55.17
N GLY A 344 -17.21 -1.67 55.56
CA GLY A 344 -17.18 -3.12 55.82
C GLY A 344 -17.30 -4.11 54.65
N GLY A 345 -16.16 -4.76 54.36
CA GLY A 345 -16.07 -6.22 54.50
C GLY A 345 -16.39 -7.10 53.29
N MET A 346 -15.49 -8.07 53.11
CA MET A 346 -15.64 -9.38 52.46
C MET A 346 -15.37 -9.53 50.94
N MET A 347 -14.27 -10.25 50.71
CA MET A 347 -14.17 -11.46 49.88
C MET A 347 -14.43 -11.37 48.37
N GLY A 348 -13.32 -11.55 47.63
CA GLY A 348 -13.27 -12.59 46.60
C GLY A 348 -13.52 -12.15 45.16
N GLY A 349 -12.60 -12.53 44.28
CA GLY A 349 -12.82 -12.57 42.84
C GLY A 349 -11.87 -11.66 42.06
N GLY A 350 -10.83 -12.28 41.50
CA GLY A 350 -9.98 -11.62 40.51
C GLY A 350 -10.79 -11.23 39.28
N MET A 351 -10.77 -9.94 38.95
CA MET A 351 -11.18 -9.40 37.66
C MET A 351 -10.28 -8.21 37.36
N GLY A 352 -9.13 -8.48 36.72
CA GLY A 352 -8.34 -7.47 36.04
C GLY A 352 -8.92 -7.25 34.65
N GLY A 353 -9.42 -6.03 34.41
CA GLY A 353 -10.23 -5.67 33.27
C GLY A 353 -9.56 -5.80 31.91
N SER A 354 -10.25 -6.48 31.00
CA SER A 354 -10.08 -6.38 29.56
C SER A 354 -10.71 -5.08 29.07
N MET A 355 -9.88 -4.06 28.84
CA MET A 355 -10.25 -2.89 28.04
C MET A 355 -10.20 -3.25 26.54
N MET A 356 -11.38 -3.28 25.94
CA MET A 356 -11.71 -2.65 24.64
C MET A 356 -10.62 -2.71 23.55
N GLY A 357 -10.57 -3.81 22.81
CA GLY A 357 -10.11 -3.82 21.42
C GLY A 357 -11.29 -4.14 20.53
N ASN A 358 -11.77 -3.17 19.76
CA ASN A 358 -12.85 -3.35 18.78
C ASN A 358 -12.53 -4.54 17.87
N GLY A 359 -13.35 -5.57 17.98
CA GLY A 359 -13.35 -6.71 17.09
C GLY A 359 -13.69 -6.26 15.67
N MET A 360 -12.80 -6.58 14.73
CA MET A 360 -13.18 -6.72 13.33
C MET A 360 -14.16 -7.90 13.26
N GLU A 361 -15.43 -7.58 13.06
CA GLU A 361 -16.49 -8.55 12.80
C GLU A 361 -16.13 -9.35 11.55
N GLY A 362 -15.76 -10.61 11.78
CA GLY A 362 -15.78 -11.65 10.78
C GLY A 362 -17.24 -12.01 10.53
N ASP A 363 -17.77 -11.52 9.42
CA ASP A 363 -19.07 -11.92 8.89
C ASP A 363 -18.84 -12.71 7.60
N ASP A 364 -18.44 -13.97 7.76
CA ASP A 364 -18.39 -14.94 6.67
C ASP A 364 -18.64 -16.34 7.24
N MET A 365 -19.90 -16.60 7.61
CA MET A 365 -20.43 -17.95 7.80
C MET A 365 -21.88 -17.99 7.31
N MET A 366 -22.12 -18.91 6.36
CA MET A 366 -23.42 -19.50 5.97
C MET A 366 -24.29 -18.72 4.99
N GLY A 367 -23.96 -18.85 3.71
CA GLY A 367 -24.90 -18.67 2.61
C GLY A 367 -24.25 -19.04 1.29
N ALA A 368 -24.74 -20.11 0.65
CA ALA A 368 -24.28 -20.57 -0.65
C ALA A 368 -24.34 -19.43 -1.69
N ARG A 369 -23.21 -18.77 -1.89
CA ARG A 369 -22.93 -17.86 -3.01
C ARG A 369 -21.68 -18.40 -3.69
N SER A 370 -21.74 -18.52 -5.02
CA SER A 370 -20.58 -18.79 -5.88
C SER A 370 -19.35 -18.03 -5.37
N PRO A 371 -18.13 -18.59 -5.45
CA PRO A 371 -16.94 -17.88 -4.98
C PRO A 371 -16.89 -16.56 -5.74
N ALA A 372 -17.23 -15.46 -5.08
CA ALA A 372 -17.12 -14.15 -5.68
C ALA A 372 -15.64 -13.99 -5.99
N SER A 373 -15.27 -14.09 -7.27
CA SER A 373 -13.89 -14.04 -7.71
C SER A 373 -13.26 -12.80 -7.09
N ARG A 374 -12.19 -12.92 -6.32
CA ARG A 374 -11.55 -11.76 -5.68
C ARG A 374 -11.20 -10.72 -6.75
N ASP A 375 -11.53 -9.45 -6.54
CA ASP A 375 -11.29 -8.39 -7.52
C ASP A 375 -9.79 -8.33 -7.88
N PRO A 376 -9.39 -8.53 -9.15
CA PRO A 376 -7.99 -8.55 -9.56
C PRO A 376 -7.28 -7.20 -9.43
N ALA A 377 -8.02 -6.09 -9.31
CA ALA A 377 -7.45 -4.77 -9.05
C ALA A 377 -7.09 -4.55 -7.57
N ASN A 378 -7.60 -5.40 -6.66
CA ASN A 378 -7.52 -5.14 -5.23
C ASN A 378 -6.08 -5.25 -4.72
N PHE A 379 -5.58 -4.18 -4.09
CA PHE A 379 -4.20 -4.05 -3.59
C PHE A 379 -3.11 -4.23 -4.67
N ARG A 380 -3.49 -4.10 -5.95
CA ARG A 380 -2.57 -4.19 -7.08
C ARG A 380 -1.64 -2.98 -7.17
N TYR A 381 -2.17 -1.81 -6.88
CA TYR A 381 -1.45 -0.54 -6.93
C TYR A 381 -1.27 0.04 -5.54
N VAL A 382 -0.39 1.04 -5.47
CA VAL A 382 -0.15 1.80 -4.25
C VAL A 382 -0.42 3.28 -4.45
N ASP A 383 -0.72 3.97 -3.36
CA ASP A 383 -0.84 5.43 -3.32
C ASP A 383 0.54 6.14 -3.28
N ASN A 384 0.54 7.46 -3.04
CA ASN A 384 1.77 8.25 -2.95
C ASN A 384 2.61 7.87 -1.72
N GLU A 385 1.96 7.38 -0.68
CA GLU A 385 2.54 6.90 0.56
C GLU A 385 3.00 5.42 0.47
N TYR A 386 2.84 4.80 -0.71
CA TYR A 386 3.16 3.41 -1.00
C TYR A 386 2.30 2.39 -0.23
N THR A 387 1.12 2.81 0.20
CA THR A 387 0.11 1.97 0.85
C THR A 387 -0.72 1.23 -0.21
N PRO A 388 -1.01 -0.07 -0.03
CA PRO A 388 -1.90 -0.81 -0.91
C PRO A 388 -3.26 -0.14 -1.10
N LEU A 389 -3.67 0.03 -2.35
CA LEU A 389 -4.94 0.66 -2.69
C LEU A 389 -6.05 -0.39 -2.88
N PRO A 390 -7.19 -0.29 -2.18
CA PRO A 390 -8.36 -1.10 -2.45
C PRO A 390 -8.91 -0.83 -3.86
N ALA A 391 -9.45 -1.86 -4.52
CA ALA A 391 -9.96 -1.74 -5.90
C ALA A 391 -11.07 -0.69 -6.05
N GLN A 392 -11.95 -0.58 -5.04
CA GLN A 392 -13.03 0.40 -5.06
C GLN A 392 -12.51 1.84 -5.02
N ARG A 393 -11.56 2.12 -4.12
CA ARG A 393 -10.93 3.45 -3.99
C ARG A 393 -10.22 3.89 -5.28
N LEU A 394 -9.60 2.94 -5.99
CA LEU A 394 -9.00 3.18 -7.29
C LEU A 394 -10.04 3.62 -8.33
N ARG A 395 -11.15 2.88 -8.45
CA ARG A 395 -12.24 3.22 -9.38
C ARG A 395 -12.89 4.55 -9.03
N ASP A 396 -13.12 4.80 -7.75
CA ASP A 396 -13.69 6.05 -7.25
C ASP A 396 -12.76 7.25 -7.56
N ALA A 397 -11.44 7.11 -7.35
CA ALA A 397 -10.45 8.11 -7.72
C ALA A 397 -10.53 8.48 -9.20
N MET A 398 -10.59 7.46 -10.06
CA MET A 398 -10.60 7.66 -11.51
C MET A 398 -11.91 8.27 -12.01
N ALA A 399 -13.02 8.07 -11.31
CA ALA A 399 -14.31 8.63 -11.64
C ALA A 399 -14.52 10.05 -11.08
N ALA A 400 -14.04 10.33 -9.87
CA ALA A 400 -14.30 11.59 -9.16
C ALA A 400 -13.50 12.78 -9.73
N GLY A 401 -12.32 12.53 -10.29
CA GLY A 401 -11.49 13.59 -10.89
C GLY A 401 -11.03 14.66 -9.88
N SER A 402 -10.91 14.30 -8.60
CA SER A 402 -10.47 15.22 -7.55
C SER A 402 -8.98 15.59 -7.73
N PRO A 403 -8.54 16.81 -7.38
CA PRO A 403 -7.11 17.17 -7.41
C PRO A 403 -6.25 16.27 -6.53
N GLU A 404 -6.81 15.79 -5.41
CA GLU A 404 -6.15 14.88 -4.49
C GLU A 404 -5.89 13.51 -5.14
N ASP A 405 -6.77 13.08 -6.05
CA ASP A 405 -6.67 11.82 -6.79
C ASP A 405 -5.95 11.93 -8.13
N ALA A 406 -5.54 13.14 -8.52
CA ALA A 406 -4.94 13.39 -9.83
C ALA A 406 -3.75 12.46 -10.12
N PHE A 407 -2.98 12.10 -9.08
CA PHE A 407 -1.86 11.18 -9.23
C PHE A 407 -2.27 9.76 -9.65
N LEU A 408 -3.40 9.24 -9.15
CA LEU A 408 -3.94 7.91 -9.52
C LEU A 408 -4.48 7.89 -10.94
N VAL A 409 -4.97 9.04 -11.43
CA VAL A 409 -5.45 9.21 -12.80
C VAL A 409 -4.28 9.30 -13.79
N VAL A 410 -3.21 10.00 -13.40
CA VAL A 410 -2.04 10.25 -14.27
C VAL A 410 -1.11 9.04 -14.33
N ALA A 411 -0.80 8.42 -13.19
CA ALA A 411 0.18 7.32 -13.14
C ALA A 411 -0.14 6.29 -12.05
N LYS A 412 -0.37 5.05 -12.48
CA LYS A 412 -0.55 3.91 -11.57
C LYS A 412 0.81 3.32 -11.17
N ARG A 413 1.07 3.18 -9.87
CA ARG A 413 2.32 2.59 -9.34
C ARG A 413 2.09 1.14 -8.93
N MET A 414 2.83 0.22 -9.55
CA MET A 414 2.77 -1.19 -9.20
C MET A 414 3.97 -1.58 -8.33
N PRO A 415 3.76 -2.09 -7.11
CA PRO A 415 4.85 -2.53 -6.26
C PRO A 415 5.46 -3.83 -6.79
N VAL A 416 6.78 -3.91 -6.73
CA VAL A 416 7.57 -5.10 -7.11
C VAL A 416 8.59 -5.37 -6.02
N ARG A 417 8.79 -6.64 -5.69
CA ARG A 417 9.87 -7.09 -4.81
C ARG A 417 10.67 -8.19 -5.49
N LEU A 418 11.98 -7.98 -5.52
CA LEU A 418 12.95 -8.93 -6.03
C LEU A 418 13.88 -9.37 -4.91
N ARG A 419 14.07 -10.69 -4.82
CA ARG A 419 15.08 -11.29 -3.96
C ARG A 419 16.03 -12.08 -4.85
N LEU A 420 17.29 -11.68 -4.88
CA LEU A 420 18.28 -12.13 -5.84
C LEU A 420 19.57 -12.52 -5.12
N LEU A 421 20.23 -13.58 -5.59
CA LEU A 421 21.62 -13.86 -5.25
C LEU A 421 22.52 -13.18 -6.29
N VAL A 422 23.25 -12.16 -5.84
CA VAL A 422 24.04 -11.27 -6.71
C VAL A 422 25.51 -11.24 -6.28
N ASP A 423 26.43 -11.11 -7.23
CA ASP A 423 27.81 -10.72 -6.92
C ASP A 423 27.84 -9.31 -6.32
N GLN A 424 28.15 -9.23 -5.02
CA GLN A 424 28.14 -7.99 -4.24
C GLN A 424 29.02 -6.89 -4.85
N ARG A 425 30.12 -7.26 -5.53
CA ARG A 425 31.04 -6.30 -6.16
C ARG A 425 30.42 -5.58 -7.35
N ARG A 426 29.36 -6.15 -7.93
CA ARG A 426 28.70 -5.69 -9.16
C ARG A 426 27.26 -5.25 -8.95
N ILE A 427 26.83 -5.01 -7.70
CA ILE A 427 25.48 -4.49 -7.38
C ILE A 427 25.20 -3.17 -8.12
N HIS A 428 26.18 -2.28 -8.22
CA HIS A 428 26.05 -1.01 -8.96
C HIS A 428 25.62 -1.23 -10.42
N ARG A 429 26.07 -2.31 -11.08
CA ARG A 429 25.66 -2.66 -12.44
C ARG A 429 24.18 -3.04 -12.49
N LEU A 430 23.70 -3.83 -11.53
CA LEU A 430 22.29 -4.18 -11.42
C LEU A 430 21.43 -2.93 -11.20
N LEU A 431 21.82 -2.06 -10.26
CA LEU A 431 21.09 -0.81 -9.97
C LEU A 431 21.05 0.14 -11.18
N ALA A 432 22.14 0.23 -11.94
CA ALA A 432 22.17 1.00 -13.19
C ALA A 432 21.19 0.45 -14.22
N GLN A 433 21.04 -0.88 -14.32
CA GLN A 433 20.08 -1.50 -15.25
C GLN A 433 18.62 -1.26 -14.85
N PHE A 434 18.31 -1.11 -13.56
CA PHE A 434 16.98 -0.65 -13.14
C PHE A 434 16.71 0.80 -13.58
N GLY A 435 17.70 1.70 -13.48
CA GLY A 435 17.58 3.07 -13.96
C GLY A 435 17.46 3.18 -15.49
N ASN A 436 18.07 2.25 -16.22
CA ASN A 436 18.03 2.18 -17.69
C ASN A 436 16.86 1.32 -18.22
N SER A 437 15.99 0.81 -17.35
CA SER A 437 14.85 0.00 -17.75
C SER A 437 13.90 0.81 -18.62
N ALA A 438 13.37 0.16 -19.67
CA ALA A 438 12.39 0.77 -20.56
C ALA A 438 11.10 1.17 -19.80
N LEU A 439 10.66 0.32 -18.87
CA LEU A 439 9.61 0.67 -17.92
C LEU A 439 10.26 1.34 -16.70
N PRO A 440 9.83 2.56 -16.29
CA PRO A 440 10.42 3.26 -15.15
C PRO A 440 10.31 2.43 -13.87
N VAL A 441 11.43 2.27 -13.16
CA VAL A 441 11.48 1.58 -11.86
C VAL A 441 12.08 2.51 -10.81
N GLU A 442 11.34 2.78 -9.74
CA GLU A 442 11.84 3.49 -8.57
C GLU A 442 12.29 2.49 -7.50
N ILE A 443 13.58 2.51 -7.13
CA ILE A 443 14.11 1.66 -6.07
C ILE A 443 13.92 2.34 -4.71
N ARG A 444 12.96 1.87 -3.92
CA ARG A 444 12.69 2.40 -2.57
C ARG A 444 13.59 1.83 -1.48
N GLN A 445 13.96 0.56 -1.61
CA GLN A 445 14.72 -0.13 -0.58
C GLN A 445 15.64 -1.19 -1.21
N VAL A 446 16.92 -1.15 -0.83
CA VAL A 446 17.89 -2.20 -1.11
C VAL A 446 18.31 -2.81 0.22
N ARG A 447 18.27 -4.14 0.31
CA ARG A 447 18.76 -4.90 1.46
C ARG A 447 19.82 -5.87 1.00
N VAL A 448 21.00 -5.77 1.57
CA VAL A 448 22.11 -6.68 1.31
C VAL A 448 22.24 -7.59 2.53
N ASN A 449 21.81 -8.83 2.37
CA ASN A 449 21.99 -9.85 3.40
C ASN A 449 23.29 -10.59 3.07
N PRO A 450 24.39 -10.39 3.83
CA PRO A 450 25.57 -11.22 3.64
C PRO A 450 25.21 -12.67 3.97
N PRO A 451 25.79 -13.66 3.27
CA PRO A 451 25.64 -15.05 3.67
C PRO A 451 26.10 -15.15 5.12
N THR A 452 25.24 -15.66 6.01
CA THR A 452 25.61 -15.99 7.38
C THR A 452 26.84 -16.90 7.29
N GLY A 453 27.97 -16.42 7.80
CA GLY A 453 29.19 -17.23 7.88
C GLY A 453 28.84 -18.53 8.57
N GLY A 454 29.19 -19.67 7.95
CA GLY A 454 28.91 -20.99 8.48
C GLY A 454 29.37 -21.07 9.94
N GLY A 455 28.42 -21.18 10.85
CA GLY A 455 28.67 -21.14 12.29
C GLY A 455 27.36 -21.08 13.05
N GLY A 456 26.65 -22.20 13.13
CA GLY A 456 25.46 -22.34 13.97
C GLY A 456 24.50 -23.39 13.44
N MET A 457 24.71 -24.65 13.84
CA MET A 457 23.63 -25.63 13.91
C MET A 457 22.53 -25.09 14.84
N GLY A 458 21.28 -25.27 14.43
CA GLY A 458 20.04 -24.91 15.13
C GLY A 458 19.01 -24.52 14.08
N GLY A 459 18.25 -25.45 13.47
CA GLY A 459 17.52 -26.53 14.12
C GLY A 459 16.27 -25.95 14.76
N GLY A 460 15.22 -25.72 13.96
CA GLY A 460 13.97 -25.11 14.39
C GLY A 460 13.05 -24.79 13.22
N PHE A 461 12.71 -25.81 12.44
CA PHE A 461 11.44 -25.80 11.70
C PHE A 461 10.42 -26.39 12.68
N ASP A 462 9.46 -25.57 13.13
CA ASP A 462 8.28 -26.03 13.85
C ASP A 462 7.45 -26.89 12.88
N GLU A 463 7.63 -28.19 12.99
CA GLU A 463 6.85 -29.23 12.36
C GLU A 463 5.66 -29.53 13.28
N GLU A 464 4.50 -29.00 12.94
CA GLU A 464 3.21 -29.27 13.60
C GLU A 464 2.80 -30.73 13.31
N GLY A 465 3.36 -31.65 14.09
CA GLY A 465 3.04 -33.08 14.10
C GLY A 465 2.35 -33.50 15.39
N GLY A 466 1.05 -33.21 15.51
CA GLY A 466 0.21 -33.63 16.64
C GLY A 466 -0.29 -35.06 16.49
N GLY A 467 0.50 -36.05 16.93
CA GLY A 467 0.05 -37.41 17.18
C GLY A 467 -0.47 -37.55 18.61
N LEU A 468 -1.77 -37.81 18.77
CA LEU A 468 -2.37 -38.21 20.05
C LEU A 468 -2.51 -39.75 20.07
N GLY A 469 -1.73 -40.39 20.93
CA GLY A 469 -1.96 -41.73 21.42
C GLY A 469 -2.41 -41.69 22.88
N GLY A 470 -3.43 -42.46 23.22
CA GLY A 470 -3.87 -42.68 24.59
C GLY A 470 -5.04 -43.67 24.63
N GLY A 471 -4.75 -44.93 25.02
CA GLY A 471 -5.73 -46.01 25.21
C GLY A 471 -5.37 -47.28 24.49
#